data_AF-A0A831TLF6-F1
#
_entry.id   AF-A0A831TLF6-F1
#
_cell.length_a   1.000
_cell.length_b   1.000
_cell.length_c   1.000
_cell.angle_alpha   90.00
_cell.angle_beta   90.00
_cell.angle_gamma   90.00
#
_symmetry.space_group_name_H-M   'P 1'
#
loop_
_entity.id
_entity.type
_entity.pdbx_description
1 polymer ?
#
loop_
_entity_poly.entity_id
_entity_poly.type
_entity_poly.pdbx_seq_one_letter_code
_entity_poly.pdbx_strand_id
1 'polypeptide(L)'
;MITKTYKREEIVSFGSLRNLSQRDVTSKFSKHNKLGIMIKDELKYTMVDTRDLESLIEENEHLKRRLEEEEIYYSYEDRLLSAGNPEVWQKLPDNEEEFIKLARKNAGLE
;
A
#
# COMPACT_ATOMS: atom_id res chain seq x y z
N MET A 1 11.18 -2.75 20.01
CA MET A 1 9.73 -2.97 20.19
C MET A 1 9.21 -3.63 18.91
N ILE A 2 9.12 -4.96 18.85
CA ILE A 2 8.78 -5.76 17.64
C ILE A 2 7.25 -6.03 17.55
N THR A 3 6.46 -5.48 18.47
CA THR A 3 5.22 -6.09 18.94
C THR A 3 3.90 -5.55 18.36
N LYS A 4 3.88 -4.70 17.33
CA LYS A 4 2.59 -4.24 16.78
C LYS A 4 2.01 -5.14 15.69
N THR A 5 2.84 -5.89 14.95
CA THR A 5 2.37 -6.63 13.76
C THR A 5 2.39 -8.15 13.93
N TYR A 6 3.21 -8.70 14.84
CA TYR A 6 3.37 -10.13 15.06
C TYR A 6 3.27 -10.49 16.55
N LYS A 7 2.53 -11.56 16.85
CA LYS A 7 2.53 -12.22 18.17
C LYS A 7 3.73 -13.17 18.30
N ARG A 8 4.15 -13.48 19.53
CA ARG A 8 5.28 -14.39 19.77
C ARG A 8 5.07 -15.79 19.17
N GLU A 9 3.84 -16.29 19.19
CA GLU A 9 3.45 -17.58 18.58
C GLU A 9 3.55 -17.59 17.04
N GLU A 10 3.47 -16.42 16.41
CA GLU A 10 3.55 -16.20 14.96
C GLU A 10 5.00 -16.01 14.50
N ILE A 11 5.98 -16.12 15.40
CA ILE A 11 7.39 -15.89 15.12
C ILE A 11 8.19 -17.17 15.35
N VAL A 12 9.10 -17.46 14.43
CA VAL A 12 10.10 -18.52 14.54
C VAL A 12 11.49 -17.94 14.34
N SER A 13 12.44 -18.40 15.16
CA SER A 13 13.84 -18.02 14.98
C SER A 13 14.46 -18.81 13.83
N PHE A 14 15.35 -18.19 13.06
CA PHE A 14 16.04 -18.86 11.96
C PHE A 14 16.76 -20.14 12.38
N GLY A 15 17.35 -20.15 13.59
CA GLY A 15 17.99 -21.35 14.15
C GLY A 15 17.01 -22.51 14.38
N SER A 16 15.74 -22.21 14.67
CA SER A 16 14.71 -23.24 14.88
C SER A 16 14.14 -23.82 13.58
N LEU A 17 14.30 -23.13 12.44
CA LEU A 17 13.75 -23.57 11.15
C LEU A 17 14.28 -24.93 10.71
N ARG A 18 15.55 -25.24 10.99
CA ARG A 18 16.17 -26.52 10.62
C ARG A 18 15.56 -27.71 11.36
N ASN A 19 14.96 -27.47 12.51
CA ASN A 19 14.39 -28.50 13.37
C ASN A 19 12.86 -28.53 13.30
N LEU A 20 12.23 -27.60 12.58
CA LEU A 20 10.79 -27.60 12.38
C LEU A 20 10.43 -28.64 11.34
N SER A 21 9.48 -29.52 11.68
CA SER A 21 8.87 -30.38 10.68
C SER A 21 7.99 -29.55 9.75
N GLN A 22 7.80 -30.02 8.52
CA GLN A 22 6.86 -29.40 7.58
C GLN A 22 5.46 -29.27 8.21
N ARG A 23 5.03 -30.27 8.98
CA ARG A 23 3.75 -30.27 9.70
C ARG A 23 3.65 -29.13 10.71
N ASP A 24 4.73 -28.82 11.43
CA ASP A 24 4.75 -27.73 12.42
C ASP A 24 4.66 -26.37 11.74
N VAL A 25 5.37 -26.20 10.61
CA VAL A 25 5.31 -24.97 9.81
C VAL A 25 3.90 -24.76 9.27
N THR A 26 3.31 -25.79 8.64
CA THR A 26 1.96 -25.71 8.08
C THR A 26 0.90 -25.50 9.16
N SER A 27 1.04 -26.13 10.34
CA SER A 27 0.13 -25.95 11.47
C SER A 27 0.16 -24.52 12.01
N LYS A 28 1.36 -23.95 12.21
CA LYS A 28 1.52 -22.56 12.65
C LYS A 28 0.97 -21.58 11.61
N PHE A 29 1.27 -21.81 10.35
CA PHE A 29 0.77 -21.00 9.25
C PHE A 29 -0.76 -21.06 9.16
N SER A 30 -1.35 -22.26 9.14
CA SER A 30 -2.81 -22.45 9.05
C SER A 30 -3.59 -21.84 10.22
N LYS A 31 -2.97 -21.72 11.40
CA LYS A 31 -3.62 -21.15 12.58
C LYS A 31 -3.63 -19.62 12.59
N HIS A 32 -2.66 -19.00 11.94
CA HIS A 32 -2.40 -17.55 12.05
C HIS A 32 -2.38 -16.81 10.70
N ASN A 33 -2.47 -17.52 9.58
CA ASN A 33 -2.33 -17.04 8.19
C ASN A 33 -1.04 -16.26 7.87
N LYS A 34 -0.09 -16.22 8.82
CA LYS A 34 1.22 -15.62 8.64
C LYS A 34 2.22 -16.24 9.58
N LEU A 35 3.49 -16.27 9.17
CA LEU A 35 4.59 -16.74 9.99
C LEU A 35 5.83 -15.86 9.76
N GLY A 36 6.24 -15.15 10.81
CA GLY A 36 7.43 -14.33 10.80
C GLY A 36 8.70 -15.13 11.12
N ILE A 37 9.77 -14.85 10.40
CA ILE A 37 11.09 -15.44 10.62
C ILE A 37 12.05 -14.37 11.12
N MET A 38 12.59 -14.58 12.32
CA MET A 38 13.57 -13.69 12.93
C MET A 38 15.02 -14.17 12.73
N ILE A 39 15.91 -13.24 12.40
CA ILE A 39 17.36 -13.42 12.33
C ILE A 39 18.01 -12.31 13.15
N LYS A 40 18.87 -12.66 14.12
CA LYS A 40 19.57 -11.70 15.00
C LYS A 40 18.59 -10.69 15.64
N ASP A 41 17.49 -11.20 16.19
CA ASP A 41 16.42 -10.41 16.84
C ASP A 41 15.68 -9.41 15.92
N GLU A 42 15.88 -9.49 14.61
CA GLU A 42 15.14 -8.71 13.62
C GLU A 42 14.21 -9.62 12.81
N LEU A 43 12.97 -9.18 12.60
CA LEU A 43 12.07 -9.84 11.65
C LEU A 43 12.60 -9.59 10.24
N LYS A 44 13.05 -10.64 9.56
CA LYS A 44 13.64 -10.55 8.21
C LYS A 44 12.74 -11.06 7.10
N TYR A 45 11.99 -12.11 7.38
CA TYR A 45 11.09 -12.72 6.40
C TYR A 45 9.71 -12.93 6.99
N THR A 46 8.71 -12.96 6.13
CA THR A 46 7.36 -13.40 6.47
C THR A 46 6.86 -14.38 5.44
N MET A 47 6.17 -15.41 5.91
CA MET A 47 5.40 -16.31 5.08
C MET A 47 3.94 -15.90 5.22
N VAL A 48 3.30 -15.65 4.08
CA VAL A 48 1.88 -15.28 3.94
C VAL A 48 1.30 -16.10 2.79
N ASP A 49 -0.03 -16.20 2.70
CA ASP A 49 -0.66 -16.89 1.57
C ASP A 49 -0.42 -16.07 0.31
N THR A 50 -0.09 -16.73 -0.81
CA THR A 50 0.15 -16.05 -2.07
C THR A 50 -1.05 -15.22 -2.52
N ARG A 51 -2.28 -15.73 -2.29
CA ARG A 51 -3.51 -15.01 -2.66
C ARG A 51 -3.68 -13.73 -1.84
N ASP A 52 -3.38 -13.82 -0.54
CA ASP A 52 -3.44 -12.67 0.35
C ASP A 52 -2.36 -11.64 -0.03
N LEU A 53 -1.16 -12.11 -0.40
CA LEU A 53 -0.08 -11.24 -0.87
C LEU A 53 -0.45 -10.53 -2.17
N GLU A 54 -0.99 -11.25 -3.15
CA GLU A 54 -1.44 -10.69 -4.43
C GLU A 54 -2.52 -9.62 -4.20
N SER A 55 -3.52 -9.91 -3.37
CA SER A 55 -4.56 -8.95 -3.01
C SER A 55 -3.99 -7.69 -2.35
N LEU A 56 -3.02 -7.82 -1.45
CA LEU A 56 -2.37 -6.68 -0.79
C LEU A 56 -1.53 -5.84 -1.77
N ILE A 57 -0.87 -6.49 -2.74
CA ILE A 57 -0.12 -5.79 -3.79
C ILE A 57 -1.09 -5.01 -4.68
N GLU A 58 -2.19 -5.63 -5.11
CA GLU A 58 -3.20 -4.97 -5.94
C GLU A 58 -3.84 -3.77 -5.23
N GLU A 59 -4.20 -3.92 -3.96
CA GLU A 59 -4.74 -2.83 -3.13
C GLU A 59 -3.72 -1.70 -2.99
N ASN A 60 -2.44 -2.02 -2.77
CA ASN A 60 -1.39 -1.01 -2.66
C ASN A 60 -1.19 -0.22 -3.96
N GLU A 61 -1.17 -0.91 -5.11
CA GLU A 61 -1.08 -0.28 -6.42
C GLU A 61 -2.32 0.56 -6.76
N HIS A 62 -3.50 0.18 -6.27
CA HIS A 62 -4.70 1.01 -6.38
C HIS A 62 -4.61 2.26 -5.50
N LEU A 63 -4.14 2.13 -4.25
CA LEU A 63 -3.96 3.26 -3.33
C LEU A 63 -2.91 4.25 -3.84
N LYS A 64 -1.80 3.76 -4.41
CA LYS A 64 -0.80 4.64 -5.05
C LYS A 64 -1.40 5.44 -6.20
N ARG A 65 -2.16 4.80 -7.09
CA ARG A 65 -2.86 5.48 -8.19
C ARG A 65 -3.81 6.56 -7.69
N ARG A 66 -4.57 6.28 -6.62
CA ARG A 66 -5.43 7.28 -5.98
C ARG A 66 -4.65 8.44 -5.39
N LEU A 67 -3.52 8.17 -4.74
CA LEU A 67 -2.66 9.21 -4.19
C LEU A 67 -2.09 10.12 -5.29
N GLU A 68 -1.64 9.53 -6.40
CA GLU A 68 -1.17 10.29 -7.57
C GLU A 68 -2.27 11.18 -8.16
N GLU A 69 -3.50 10.67 -8.25
CA GLU A 69 -4.67 11.45 -8.67
C GLU A 69 -4.95 12.63 -7.73
N GLU A 70 -4.86 12.40 -6.43
CA GLU A 70 -5.07 13.40 -5.39
C GLU A 70 -3.96 14.47 -5.42
N GLU A 71 -2.70 14.08 -5.62
CA GLU A 71 -1.58 15.02 -5.80
C GLU A 71 -1.73 15.88 -7.07
N ILE A 72 -2.20 15.29 -8.18
CA ILE A 72 -2.51 16.04 -9.40
C ILE A 72 -3.63 17.04 -9.14
N TYR A 73 -4.69 16.61 -8.44
CA TYR A 73 -5.81 17.46 -8.08
C TYR A 73 -5.36 18.69 -7.31
N TYR A 74 -4.66 18.51 -6.18
CA TYR A 74 -4.22 19.61 -5.33
C TYR A 74 -3.18 20.50 -6.00
N SER A 75 -2.26 19.93 -6.79
CA SER A 75 -1.31 20.71 -7.60
C SER A 75 -2.03 21.64 -8.59
N TYR A 76 -3.11 21.16 -9.20
CA TYR A 76 -3.89 21.96 -10.12
C TYR A 76 -4.74 23.02 -9.40
N GLU A 77 -5.35 22.66 -8.27
CA GLU A 77 -6.06 23.60 -7.39
C GLU A 77 -5.15 24.74 -6.93
N ASP A 78 -3.94 24.43 -6.44
CA ASP A 78 -2.94 25.42 -6.01
C ASP A 78 -2.52 26.34 -7.16
N ARG A 79 -2.33 25.82 -8.37
CA ARG A 79 -2.02 26.62 -9.56
C ARG A 79 -3.16 27.56 -9.93
N LEU A 80 -4.41 27.14 -9.76
CA LEU A 80 -5.59 27.95 -10.04
C LEU A 80 -5.82 29.03 -8.97
N LEU A 81 -5.60 28.69 -7.69
CA LEU A 81 -5.64 29.62 -6.57
C LEU A 81 -4.55 30.68 -6.69
N SER A 82 -3.31 30.27 -6.99
CA SER A 82 -2.16 31.19 -7.15
C SER A 82 -2.24 32.06 -8.40
N ALA A 83 -2.90 31.61 -9.47
CA ALA A 83 -3.11 32.40 -10.68
C ALA A 83 -4.12 33.55 -10.49
N GLY A 84 -4.89 33.57 -9.39
CA GLY A 84 -5.75 34.70 -9.01
C GLY A 84 -6.81 35.09 -10.04
N ASN A 85 -7.17 34.19 -10.96
CA ASN A 85 -8.03 34.50 -12.09
C ASN A 85 -9.43 33.86 -11.93
N PRO A 86 -10.46 34.61 -11.50
CA PRO A 86 -11.79 34.09 -11.15
C PRO A 86 -12.57 33.49 -12.34
N GLU A 87 -12.20 33.83 -13.58
CA GLU A 87 -12.85 33.27 -14.78
C GLU A 87 -12.53 31.79 -15.01
N VAL A 88 -11.43 31.29 -14.43
CA VAL A 88 -11.04 29.88 -14.57
C VAL A 88 -11.90 28.99 -13.67
N TRP A 89 -12.29 29.48 -12.49
CA TRP A 89 -13.16 28.78 -11.54
C TRP A 89 -14.55 28.49 -12.10
N GLN A 90 -15.08 29.37 -12.96
CA GLN A 90 -16.38 29.19 -13.62
C GLN A 90 -16.37 28.14 -14.74
N LYS A 91 -15.19 27.66 -15.15
CA LYS A 91 -15.02 26.67 -16.22
C LYS A 91 -14.51 25.33 -15.70
N LEU A 92 -14.33 25.19 -14.38
CA LEU A 92 -13.98 23.92 -13.78
C LEU A 92 -15.21 23.03 -13.74
N PRO A 93 -15.10 21.76 -14.15
CA PRO A 93 -16.20 20.83 -14.01
C PRO A 93 -16.47 20.55 -12.52
N ASP A 94 -17.75 20.51 -12.15
CA ASP A 94 -18.20 20.18 -10.79
C ASP A 94 -17.96 18.69 -10.44
N ASN A 95 -17.66 17.86 -11.45
CA ASN A 95 -17.36 16.45 -11.31
C ASN A 95 -15.85 16.23 -11.15
N GLU A 96 -15.46 15.60 -10.04
CA GLU A 96 -14.08 15.22 -9.70
C GLU A 96 -13.38 14.40 -10.82
N GLU A 97 -14.09 13.47 -11.46
CA GLU A 97 -13.51 12.68 -12.56
C GLU A 97 -13.20 13.52 -13.81
N GLU A 98 -14.06 14.49 -14.14
CA GLU A 98 -13.83 15.39 -15.27
C GLU A 98 -12.73 16.40 -14.95
N PHE A 99 -12.63 16.82 -13.69
CA PHE A 99 -11.56 17.68 -13.22
C PHE A 99 -10.21 16.99 -13.31
N ILE A 100 -10.10 15.74 -12.84
CA ILE A 100 -8.86 14.93 -12.91
C ILE A 100 -8.45 14.72 -14.38
N LYS A 101 -9.39 14.44 -15.29
CA LYS A 101 -9.11 14.35 -16.74
C LYS A 101 -8.56 15.66 -17.31
N LEU A 102 -9.20 16.78 -16.97
CA LEU A 102 -8.75 18.09 -17.43
C LEU A 102 -7.36 18.44 -16.88
N ALA A 103 -7.08 18.12 -15.61
CA ALA A 103 -5.78 18.31 -14.98
C ALA A 103 -4.69 17.47 -15.67
N ARG A 104 -4.95 16.18 -15.95
CA ARG A 104 -4.04 15.29 -16.68
C ARG A 104 -3.70 15.80 -18.08
N LYS A 105 -4.72 16.21 -18.85
CA LYS A 105 -4.55 16.79 -20.19
C LYS A 105 -3.68 18.05 -20.19
N ASN A 106 -3.87 18.92 -19.20
CA ASN A 106 -3.09 20.17 -19.10
C ASN A 106 -1.68 19.97 -18.50
N ALA A 107 -1.46 18.90 -17.74
CA ALA A 107 -0.14 18.50 -17.27
C ALA A 107 0.70 17.80 -18.35
N GLY A 108 0.12 17.47 -19.52
CA GLY A 108 0.81 16.78 -20.62
C GLY A 108 1.05 15.30 -20.35
N LEU A 109 0.19 14.68 -19.53
CA LEU A 109 0.28 13.26 -19.14
C LEU A 109 -0.60 12.33 -20.01
N GLU A 110 -1.26 12.86 -21.04
CA GLU A 110 -2.09 12.15 -22.03
C GLU A 110 -1.59 12.37 -23.47
#